data_AF-A0A6B3UNE2-F1
#
_entry.id   AF-A0A6B3UNE2-F1
#
_cell.length_a   1.000
_cell.length_b   1.000
_cell.length_c   1.000
_cell.angle_alpha   90.00
_cell.angle_beta   90.00
_cell.angle_gamma   90.00
#
_symmetry.space_group_name_H-M   'P 1'
#
loop_
_entity.id
_entity.type
_entity.pdbx_description
1 polymer ?
#
loop_
_entity_poly.entity_id
_entity_poly.type
_entity_poly.pdbx_seq_one_letter_code
_entity_poly.pdbx_strand_id
1 'polypeptide(L)'
;MSSLILSAPLKGWVAPLSEAPDAVFAEGMMGDGLAIDPTGSTLHAPCDGEVVSVARTRHAVTLRAANGAEILMHVGLETVALGGEGFEAHVADGQAVKAGDPLLSFDLDLLARKAKSLLTPVVITNGELFSVARRDDGREGAVGDFLMELRLALPGAAEVADTQGPEVSQTLACPLPHGIHARPAAALGACARRFAADAAISANGRRADVKSVVALMALGVKAGDEIVVSARGRDAGAAVTALVELIRSGMGEAAHAAPVAPAPTVQDDGDPKRAKGVTGVPGLAVGRAVRFVQAEIAVAETGRGASHEHAELTRARGVVRRRLEAAAAEGGRERADILAAHLALLDDPALVGEAQARIERG
;
A
#
# COMPACT_ATOMS: atom_id res chain seq x y z
N MET A 1 -8.13 30.25 -2.88
CA MET A 1 -7.82 28.99 -2.17
C MET A 1 -6.31 28.84 -2.21
N SER A 2 -5.63 28.84 -1.06
CA SER A 2 -4.17 28.87 -1.00
C SER A 2 -3.60 27.46 -1.19
N SER A 3 -3.05 27.19 -2.37
CA SER A 3 -2.17 26.03 -2.58
C SER A 3 -0.78 26.32 -1.99
N LEU A 4 -0.12 25.27 -1.50
CA LEU A 4 1.26 25.34 -1.02
C LEU A 4 2.13 24.42 -1.89
N ILE A 5 3.21 24.96 -2.42
CA ILE A 5 4.19 24.19 -3.18
C ILE A 5 5.30 23.77 -2.24
N LEU A 6 5.59 22.48 -2.21
CA LEU A 6 6.78 21.93 -1.55
C LEU A 6 7.85 21.68 -2.61
N SER A 7 9.04 22.19 -2.32
CA SER A 7 10.24 21.91 -3.08
C SER A 7 10.98 20.69 -2.53
N ALA A 8 11.80 20.04 -3.34
CA ALA A 8 12.59 18.90 -2.93
C ALA A 8 13.60 19.32 -1.84
N PRO A 9 13.52 18.74 -0.63
CA PRO A 9 14.41 19.11 0.47
C PRO A 9 15.80 18.47 0.34
N LEU A 10 15.97 17.52 -0.58
CA LEU A 10 17.20 16.76 -0.81
C LEU A 10 17.45 16.63 -2.31
N LYS A 11 18.73 16.55 -2.67
CA LYS A 11 19.13 16.03 -3.97
C LYS A 11 19.05 14.50 -3.92
N GLY A 12 18.42 13.86 -4.91
CA GLY A 12 18.24 12.41 -4.90
C GLY A 12 17.23 11.90 -5.91
N TRP A 13 17.00 10.59 -5.91
CA TRP A 13 15.91 9.96 -6.66
C TRP A 13 14.59 10.13 -5.90
N VAL A 14 13.59 10.74 -6.53
CA VAL A 14 12.26 10.91 -5.94
C VAL A 14 11.40 9.70 -6.29
N ALA A 15 10.98 8.96 -5.28
CA ALA A 15 10.18 7.75 -5.40
C ALA A 15 8.79 7.91 -4.76
N PRO A 16 7.80 7.12 -5.21
CA PRO A 16 6.55 6.96 -4.49
C PRO A 16 6.78 6.52 -3.05
N LEU A 17 5.98 7.04 -2.11
CA LEU A 17 6.09 6.66 -0.70
C LEU A 17 5.88 5.15 -0.48
N SER A 18 5.11 4.49 -1.35
CA SER A 18 4.87 3.03 -1.34
C SER A 18 6.12 2.18 -1.57
N GLU A 19 7.22 2.77 -2.06
CA GLU A 19 8.51 2.06 -2.21
C GLU A 19 9.35 2.07 -0.93
N ALA A 20 8.92 2.78 0.11
CA ALA A 20 9.61 2.76 1.40
C ALA A 20 9.61 1.35 1.99
N PRO A 21 10.77 0.78 2.40
CA PRO A 21 10.84 -0.53 3.06
C PRO A 21 10.42 -0.46 4.55
N ASP A 22 9.34 0.26 4.81
CA ASP A 22 8.70 0.44 6.11
C ASP A 22 7.20 0.63 5.92
N ALA A 23 6.39 -0.24 6.53
CA ALA A 23 4.94 -0.25 6.33
C ALA A 23 4.23 1.00 6.86
N VAL A 24 4.79 1.67 7.88
CA VAL A 24 4.20 2.89 8.45
C VAL A 24 4.21 4.02 7.41
N PHE A 25 5.27 4.08 6.60
CA PHE A 25 5.37 5.03 5.50
C PHE A 25 4.70 4.50 4.23
N ALA A 26 5.00 3.27 3.81
CA ALA A 26 4.52 2.72 2.54
C ALA A 26 2.99 2.60 2.46
N GLU A 27 2.32 2.39 3.58
CA GLU A 27 0.86 2.34 3.67
C GLU A 27 0.22 3.71 3.98
N GLY A 28 1.02 4.78 4.10
CA GLY A 28 0.55 6.14 4.38
C GLY A 28 0.03 6.35 5.81
N MET A 29 0.41 5.52 6.78
CA MET A 29 -0.08 5.62 8.16
C MET A 29 0.37 6.92 8.87
N MET A 30 1.51 7.48 8.48
CA MET A 30 2.03 8.76 9.00
C MET A 30 1.67 9.98 8.12
N GLY A 31 0.93 9.77 7.03
CA GLY A 31 0.58 10.82 6.07
C GLY A 31 0.86 10.44 4.62
N ASP A 32 0.28 11.21 3.68
CA ASP A 32 0.60 11.14 2.25
C ASP A 32 1.83 11.99 1.93
N GLY A 33 2.56 11.62 0.88
CA GLY A 33 3.78 12.30 0.48
C GLY A 33 4.60 11.52 -0.54
N LEU A 34 5.90 11.78 -0.55
CA LEU A 34 6.89 11.14 -1.40
C LEU A 34 8.10 10.72 -0.56
N ALA A 35 8.98 9.91 -1.14
CA ALA A 35 10.24 9.55 -0.52
C ALA A 35 11.41 9.93 -1.45
N ILE A 36 12.56 10.27 -0.88
CA ILE A 36 13.75 10.64 -1.66
C ILE A 36 14.89 9.72 -1.26
N ASP A 37 15.54 9.06 -2.23
CA ASP A 37 16.82 8.36 -2.02
C ASP A 37 17.96 9.38 -2.22
N PRO A 38 18.60 9.85 -1.14
CA PRO A 38 19.46 11.02 -1.19
C PRO A 38 20.81 10.73 -1.84
N THR A 39 21.21 11.61 -2.75
CA THR A 39 22.60 11.72 -3.25
C THR A 39 23.33 12.94 -2.68
N GLY A 40 22.61 13.79 -1.93
CA GLY A 40 23.17 14.91 -1.15
C GLY A 40 23.09 14.67 0.36
N SER A 41 23.98 15.32 1.12
CA SER A 41 24.17 15.12 2.56
C SER A 41 23.49 16.17 3.45
N THR A 42 22.64 17.03 2.88
CA THR A 42 22.02 18.15 3.60
C THR A 42 20.54 18.25 3.26
N LEU A 43 19.70 18.12 4.28
CA LEU A 43 18.25 18.33 4.23
C LEU A 43 17.95 19.84 4.33
N HIS A 44 17.14 20.34 3.42
CA HIS A 44 16.75 21.75 3.34
C HIS A 44 15.24 21.92 3.57
N ALA A 45 14.81 23.13 3.91
CA ALA A 45 13.40 23.44 4.08
C ALA A 45 12.66 23.37 2.73
N PRO A 46 11.59 22.55 2.59
CA PRO A 46 10.83 22.42 1.36
C PRO A 46 9.95 23.65 1.07
N CYS A 47 9.65 24.45 2.10
CA CYS A 47 8.86 25.67 2.00
C CYS A 47 9.19 26.63 3.15
N ASP A 48 8.67 27.85 3.09
CA ASP A 48 8.69 28.78 4.22
C ASP A 48 7.83 28.23 5.38
N GLY A 49 8.33 28.33 6.62
CA GLY A 49 7.61 27.79 7.78
C GLY A 49 8.34 27.98 9.11
N GLU A 50 7.79 27.33 10.13
CA GLU A 50 8.35 27.25 11.47
C GLU A 50 8.75 25.80 11.77
N VAL A 51 9.93 25.59 12.36
CA VAL A 51 10.37 24.28 12.84
C VAL A 51 9.54 23.91 14.07
N VAL A 52 8.63 22.95 13.93
CA VAL A 52 7.77 22.47 15.02
C VAL A 52 8.56 21.56 15.95
N SER A 53 9.37 20.67 15.38
CA SER A 53 10.18 19.75 16.13
C SER A 53 11.40 19.29 15.33
N VAL A 54 12.53 19.20 16.03
CA VAL A 54 13.71 18.44 15.61
C VAL A 54 13.77 17.20 16.50
N ALA A 55 13.78 16.01 15.90
CA ALA A 55 13.84 14.78 16.66
C ALA A 55 15.09 14.76 17.58
N ARG A 56 14.99 14.15 18.76
CA ARG A 56 16.08 14.11 19.75
C ARG A 56 17.38 13.53 19.18
N THR A 57 17.27 12.52 18.33
CA THR A 57 18.39 11.88 17.61
C THR A 57 18.67 12.54 16.25
N ARG A 58 18.07 13.71 15.97
CA ARG A 58 18.34 14.59 14.82
C ARG A 58 18.18 13.93 13.46
N HIS A 59 17.40 12.87 13.35
CA HIS A 59 17.14 12.18 12.09
C HIS A 59 15.88 12.70 11.38
N ALA A 60 15.03 13.48 12.05
CA ALA A 60 13.79 13.98 11.48
C ALA A 60 13.52 15.42 11.92
N VAL A 61 12.90 16.18 11.02
CA VAL A 61 12.47 17.56 11.25
C VAL A 61 11.03 17.71 10.76
N THR A 62 10.17 18.29 11.60
CA THR A 62 8.81 18.65 11.24
C THR A 62 8.70 20.17 11.09
N LEU A 63 8.21 20.63 9.94
CA LEU A 63 7.90 22.04 9.70
C LEU A 63 6.39 22.26 9.71
N ARG A 64 5.96 23.45 10.13
CA ARG A 64 4.60 23.95 9.93
C ARG A 64 4.65 25.17 9.03
N ALA A 65 3.99 25.08 7.87
CA ALA A 65 3.87 26.18 6.94
C ALA A 65 2.83 27.22 7.42
N ALA A 66 2.86 28.43 6.86
CA ALA A 66 1.95 29.51 7.24
C ALA A 66 0.46 29.18 7.00
N ASN A 67 0.16 28.26 6.08
CA ASN A 67 -1.21 27.79 5.82
C ASN A 67 -1.68 26.71 6.82
N GLY A 68 -0.81 26.26 7.73
CA GLY A 68 -1.10 25.23 8.73
C GLY A 68 -0.71 23.81 8.33
N ALA A 69 -0.15 23.58 7.14
CA ALA A 69 0.32 22.25 6.75
C ALA A 69 1.53 21.83 7.59
N GLU A 70 1.53 20.59 8.09
CA GLU A 70 2.64 20.02 8.85
C GLU A 70 3.38 18.99 7.99
N ILE A 71 4.68 19.24 7.77
CA ILE A 71 5.55 18.47 6.87
C ILE A 71 6.61 17.78 7.72
N LEU A 72 6.55 16.47 7.80
CA LEU A 72 7.59 15.63 8.41
C LEU A 72 8.59 15.19 7.34
N MET A 73 9.86 15.48 7.58
CA MET A 73 10.99 14.95 6.82
C MET A 73 11.79 14.01 7.70
N HIS A 74 11.81 12.73 7.37
CA HIS A 74 12.45 11.69 8.17
C HIS A 74 13.63 11.08 7.40
N VAL A 75 14.87 11.42 7.77
CA VAL A 75 16.07 10.97 7.04
C VAL A 75 16.37 9.51 7.35
N GLY A 76 16.31 8.68 6.30
CA GLY A 76 16.49 7.24 6.37
C GLY A 76 15.42 6.51 7.18
N LEU A 77 15.51 5.18 7.23
CA LEU A 77 14.60 4.33 8.00
C LEU A 77 15.32 3.66 9.16
N GLU A 78 14.64 3.57 10.31
CA GLU A 78 15.16 3.06 11.59
C GLU A 78 16.41 3.82 12.12
N THR A 79 16.66 5.03 11.62
CA THR A 79 17.82 5.88 11.97
C THR A 79 17.80 6.39 13.41
N VAL A 80 16.67 6.28 14.12
CA VAL A 80 16.58 6.52 15.56
C VAL A 80 17.56 5.64 16.36
N ALA A 81 17.83 4.41 15.89
CA ALA A 81 18.74 3.47 16.54
C ALA A 81 20.20 3.95 16.54
N LEU A 82 20.56 4.89 15.67
CA LEU A 82 21.91 5.48 15.59
C LEU A 82 22.18 6.48 16.72
N GLY A 83 21.19 6.83 17.53
CA GLY A 83 21.39 7.71 18.70
C GLY A 83 21.88 9.12 18.34
N GLY A 84 21.71 9.56 17.09
CA GLY A 84 22.22 10.83 16.57
C GLY A 84 23.63 10.78 15.98
N GLU A 85 24.25 9.60 15.91
CA GLU A 85 25.51 9.42 15.19
C GLU A 85 25.31 9.71 13.69
N GLY A 86 26.17 10.54 13.12
CA GLY A 86 26.09 10.92 11.71
C GLY A 86 25.08 12.01 11.38
N PHE A 87 24.53 12.72 12.38
CA PHE A 87 23.56 13.81 12.20
C PHE A 87 23.98 15.12 12.90
N GLU A 88 23.89 16.24 12.20
CA GLU A 88 24.14 17.58 12.70
C GLU A 88 22.96 18.52 12.35
N ALA A 89 22.23 18.97 13.37
CA ALA A 89 21.11 19.89 13.20
C ALA A 89 21.59 21.34 13.09
N HIS A 90 21.07 22.06 12.09
CA HIS A 90 21.37 23.49 11.83
C HIS A 90 20.28 24.43 12.35
N VAL A 91 19.18 23.86 12.83
CA VAL A 91 18.01 24.58 13.32
C VAL A 91 17.56 24.06 14.68
N ALA A 92 16.74 24.86 15.37
CA ALA A 92 16.12 24.53 16.64
C ALA A 92 14.59 24.64 16.58
N ASP A 93 13.90 24.00 17.53
CA ASP A 93 12.45 24.10 17.69
C ASP A 93 12.02 25.58 17.84
N GLY A 94 10.95 25.95 17.14
CA GLY A 94 10.40 27.32 17.08
C GLY A 94 11.15 28.27 16.12
N GLN A 95 12.20 27.82 15.44
CA GLN A 95 12.92 28.64 14.48
C GLN A 95 12.11 28.83 13.18
N ALA A 96 12.00 30.06 12.71
CA ALA A 96 11.47 30.34 11.37
C ALA A 96 12.53 30.06 10.29
N VAL A 97 12.11 29.42 9.21
CA VAL A 97 12.96 29.03 8.07
C VAL A 97 12.32 29.44 6.75
N LYS A 98 13.14 29.68 5.73
CA LYS A 98 12.72 29.89 4.35
C LYS A 98 13.00 28.67 3.50
N ALA A 99 12.25 28.52 2.42
CA ALA A 99 12.49 27.48 1.43
C ALA A 99 13.96 27.48 0.98
N GLY A 100 14.61 26.32 1.05
CA GLY A 100 16.02 26.14 0.73
C GLY A 100 16.99 26.36 1.89
N ASP A 101 16.56 26.81 3.08
CA ASP A 101 17.44 26.92 4.24
C ASP A 101 17.90 25.52 4.72
N PRO A 102 19.17 25.34 5.11
CA PRO A 102 19.66 24.06 5.63
C PRO A 102 19.05 23.76 7.00
N LEU A 103 18.48 22.56 7.15
CA LEU A 103 17.86 22.08 8.39
C LEU A 103 18.77 21.12 9.16
N LEU A 104 19.34 20.17 8.43
CA LEU A 104 20.11 19.05 8.98
C LEU A 104 21.18 18.64 7.96
N SER A 105 22.37 18.31 8.42
CA SER A 105 23.35 17.57 7.63
C SER A 105 23.59 16.19 8.22
N PHE A 106 23.92 15.25 7.34
CA PHE A 106 24.12 13.86 7.72
C PHE A 106 25.21 13.17 6.89
N ASP A 107 25.83 12.16 7.48
CA ASP A 107 26.87 11.36 6.84
C ASP A 107 26.25 10.20 6.04
N LEU A 108 26.16 10.39 4.73
CA LEU A 108 25.61 9.39 3.80
C LEU A 108 26.33 8.04 3.90
N ASP A 109 27.66 8.03 4.02
CA ASP A 109 28.45 6.79 4.07
C ASP A 109 28.19 6.02 5.36
N LEU A 110 28.06 6.75 6.48
CA LEU A 110 27.74 6.16 7.78
C LEU A 110 26.33 5.59 7.77
N LEU A 111 25.35 6.37 7.31
CA LEU A 111 23.95 5.95 7.27
C LEU A 111 23.77 4.77 6.31
N ALA A 112 24.43 4.76 5.13
CA ALA A 112 24.36 3.65 4.18
C ALA A 112 24.81 2.30 4.78
N ARG A 113 25.74 2.34 5.75
CA ARG A 113 26.30 1.14 6.40
C ARG A 113 25.52 0.70 7.63
N LYS A 114 24.80 1.61 8.29
CA LYS A 114 24.21 1.37 9.61
C LYS A 114 22.69 1.50 9.66
N ALA A 115 22.09 2.26 8.76
CA ALA A 115 20.64 2.40 8.65
C ALA A 115 20.06 1.26 7.79
N LYS A 116 18.77 0.97 7.99
CA LYS A 116 18.05 -0.01 7.17
C LYS A 116 17.86 0.47 5.73
N SER A 117 17.68 1.77 5.55
CA SER A 117 17.56 2.43 4.26
C SER A 117 17.91 3.92 4.39
N LEU A 118 18.44 4.52 3.32
CA LEU A 118 18.64 5.97 3.19
C LEU A 118 17.40 6.70 2.71
N LEU A 119 16.41 5.96 2.20
CA LEU A 119 15.18 6.53 1.68
C LEU A 119 14.54 7.43 2.75
N THR A 120 14.29 8.67 2.37
CA THR A 120 13.89 9.76 3.26
C THR A 120 12.44 10.16 2.95
N PRO A 121 11.46 9.70 3.74
CA PRO A 121 10.08 10.16 3.62
C PRO A 121 9.93 11.67 3.84
N VAL A 122 9.14 12.29 2.98
CA VAL A 122 8.65 13.67 3.09
C VAL A 122 7.12 13.60 3.05
N VAL A 123 6.48 13.69 4.22
CA VAL A 123 5.06 13.38 4.39
C VAL A 123 4.30 14.50 5.09
N ILE A 124 2.99 14.58 4.82
CA ILE A 124 2.08 15.54 5.44
C ILE A 124 1.35 14.86 6.60
N THR A 125 1.63 15.29 7.82
CA THR A 125 1.16 14.61 9.04
C THR A 125 -0.28 14.97 9.42
N ASN A 126 -0.80 16.07 8.89
CA ASN A 126 -2.19 16.52 9.07
C ASN A 126 -3.02 16.43 7.76
N GLY A 127 -2.94 15.26 7.11
CA GLY A 127 -3.60 14.96 5.84
C GLY A 127 -5.14 15.03 5.86
N GLU A 128 -5.76 15.14 7.03
CA GLU A 128 -7.19 15.43 7.18
C GLU A 128 -7.55 16.87 6.77
N LEU A 129 -6.58 17.79 6.78
CA LEU A 129 -6.74 19.19 6.39
C LEU A 129 -6.11 19.51 5.03
N PHE A 130 -5.27 18.63 4.50
CA PHE A 130 -4.52 18.86 3.27
C PHE A 130 -4.48 17.63 2.39
N SER A 131 -4.70 17.81 1.09
CA SER A 131 -4.50 16.77 0.07
C SER A 131 -3.38 17.12 -0.89
N VAL A 132 -2.68 16.10 -1.38
CA VAL A 132 -1.65 16.23 -2.41
C VAL A 132 -2.33 16.32 -3.77
N ALA A 133 -2.42 17.53 -4.33
CA ALA A 133 -3.08 17.77 -5.61
C ALA A 133 -2.20 17.38 -6.81
N ARG A 134 -0.88 17.54 -6.68
CA ARG A 134 0.11 17.16 -7.69
C ARG A 134 1.35 16.65 -6.99
N ARG A 135 1.99 15.64 -7.57
CA ARG A 135 3.26 15.08 -7.12
C ARG A 135 4.15 14.81 -8.34
N ASP A 136 5.45 14.80 -8.14
CA ASP A 136 6.44 14.59 -9.18
C ASP A 136 7.47 13.56 -8.68
N ASP A 137 7.30 12.31 -9.12
CA ASP A 137 8.09 11.13 -8.74
C ASP A 137 8.60 10.38 -9.97
N GLY A 138 9.48 9.38 -9.75
CA GLY A 138 10.08 8.59 -10.82
C GLY A 138 11.20 9.34 -11.57
N ARG A 139 11.88 10.27 -10.88
CA ARG A 139 12.96 11.08 -11.47
C ARG A 139 14.06 11.41 -10.47
N GLU A 140 15.21 11.84 -10.98
CA GLU A 140 16.20 12.54 -10.18
C GLU A 140 15.76 13.99 -9.94
N GLY A 141 15.92 14.47 -8.70
CA GLY A 141 15.61 15.84 -8.28
C GLY A 141 16.79 16.53 -7.58
N ALA A 142 16.88 17.83 -7.81
CA ALA A 142 17.78 18.73 -7.11
C ALA A 142 17.05 19.47 -5.98
N VAL A 143 17.82 19.94 -4.98
CA VAL A 143 17.27 20.79 -3.92
C VAL A 143 16.59 22.01 -4.54
N GLY A 144 15.35 22.27 -4.15
CA GLY A 144 14.55 23.39 -4.67
C GLY A 144 13.67 23.06 -5.88
N ASP A 145 13.85 21.90 -6.52
CA ASP A 145 12.94 21.44 -7.59
C ASP A 145 11.51 21.27 -7.05
N PHE A 146 10.51 21.32 -7.92
CA PHE A 146 9.13 20.98 -7.55
C PHE A 146 9.04 19.53 -7.04
N LEU A 147 8.44 19.33 -5.87
CA LEU A 147 8.19 17.99 -5.31
C LEU A 147 6.69 17.66 -5.32
N MET A 148 5.88 18.51 -4.70
CA MET A 148 4.43 18.32 -4.63
C MET A 148 3.66 19.62 -4.35
N GLU A 149 2.40 19.66 -4.75
CA GLU A 149 1.44 20.74 -4.48
C GLU A 149 0.39 20.26 -3.49
N LEU A 150 0.28 20.95 -2.36
CA LEU A 150 -0.76 20.72 -1.36
C LEU A 150 -1.92 21.69 -1.56
N ARG A 151 -3.13 21.20 -1.32
CA ARG A 151 -4.34 22.02 -1.24
C ARG A 151 -5.01 21.81 0.09
N LEU A 152 -5.57 22.88 0.64
CA LEU A 152 -6.43 22.78 1.81
C LEU A 152 -7.65 21.91 1.44
N ALA A 153 -7.74 20.75 2.05
CA ALA A 153 -8.94 19.95 2.04
C ALA A 153 -9.91 20.63 3.01
N LEU A 154 -10.97 21.23 2.48
CA LEU A 154 -12.10 21.59 3.34
C LEU A 154 -12.58 20.30 4.03
N PRO A 155 -12.84 20.29 5.36
CA PRO A 155 -13.35 19.11 6.04
C PRO A 155 -14.65 18.70 5.35
N GLY A 156 -14.60 17.58 4.63
CA GLY A 156 -15.69 17.12 3.76
C GLY A 156 -15.33 16.79 2.31
N ALA A 157 -14.05 16.86 1.90
CA ALA A 157 -13.63 16.49 0.55
C ALA A 157 -12.40 15.58 0.55
N ALA A 158 -12.54 14.37 1.09
CA ALA A 158 -11.78 13.24 0.56
C ALA A 158 -12.24 13.03 -0.89
N GLU A 159 -11.31 12.93 -1.83
CA GLU A 159 -11.58 12.64 -3.24
C GLU A 159 -12.27 11.27 -3.37
N VAL A 160 -13.59 11.31 -3.32
CA VAL A 160 -14.45 10.37 -4.03
C VAL A 160 -14.35 10.81 -5.48
N ALA A 161 -13.84 9.92 -6.33
CA ALA A 161 -13.99 10.05 -7.77
C ALA A 161 -15.46 10.45 -8.06
N ASP A 162 -15.62 11.57 -8.77
CA ASP A 162 -16.91 12.12 -9.15
C ASP A 162 -17.75 11.06 -9.89
N THR A 163 -18.79 10.55 -9.22
CA THR A 163 -20.04 10.13 -9.87
C THR A 163 -21.22 10.72 -9.11
N GLN A 164 -21.68 11.89 -9.58
CA GLN A 164 -22.82 12.64 -9.05
C GLN A 164 -24.07 11.76 -8.84
N GLY A 165 -24.58 11.74 -7.62
CA GLY A 165 -25.82 11.08 -7.20
C GLY A 165 -25.91 10.92 -5.68
N PRO A 166 -27.12 10.74 -5.10
CA PRO A 166 -27.27 10.48 -3.67
C PRO A 166 -26.59 9.16 -3.30
N GLU A 167 -25.66 9.21 -2.35
CA GLU A 167 -25.01 8.03 -1.79
C GLU A 167 -25.96 7.34 -0.84
N VAL A 168 -26.18 6.06 -1.07
CA VAL A 168 -26.85 5.20 -0.11
C VAL A 168 -25.76 4.53 0.70
N SER A 169 -25.86 4.58 2.03
CA SER A 169 -24.90 3.95 2.92
C SER A 169 -25.59 3.21 4.05
N GLN A 170 -24.99 2.11 4.49
CA GLN A 170 -25.44 1.34 5.63
C GLN A 170 -24.25 0.84 6.45
N THR A 171 -24.34 1.03 7.76
CA THR A 171 -23.34 0.58 8.72
C THR A 171 -23.74 -0.76 9.33
N LEU A 172 -22.77 -1.65 9.53
CA LEU A 172 -22.93 -2.90 10.27
C LEU A 172 -21.61 -3.31 10.94
N ALA A 173 -21.69 -4.12 11.98
CA ALA A 173 -20.53 -4.84 12.51
C ALA A 173 -20.22 -6.04 11.61
N CYS A 174 -18.95 -6.30 11.31
CA CYS A 174 -18.54 -7.41 10.45
C CYS A 174 -18.80 -8.76 11.15
N PRO A 175 -19.72 -9.60 10.65
CA PRO A 175 -20.06 -10.89 11.27
C PRO A 175 -19.12 -12.02 10.82
N LEU A 176 -18.18 -11.74 9.92
CA LEU A 176 -17.30 -12.76 9.32
C LEU A 176 -16.20 -13.13 10.31
N PRO A 177 -16.07 -14.43 10.71
CA PRO A 177 -15.15 -14.84 11.76
C PRO A 177 -13.68 -14.59 11.42
N HIS A 178 -13.33 -14.61 10.14
CA HIS A 178 -11.99 -14.35 9.62
C HIS A 178 -11.86 -12.98 8.92
N GLY A 179 -12.87 -12.11 9.03
CA GLY A 179 -12.86 -10.79 8.41
C GLY A 179 -13.04 -10.80 6.89
N ILE A 180 -12.68 -9.71 6.21
CA ILE A 180 -12.77 -9.59 4.75
C ILE A 180 -11.45 -10.01 4.09
N HIS A 181 -11.22 -11.32 4.01
CA HIS A 181 -10.11 -11.92 3.27
C HIS A 181 -10.49 -12.23 1.81
N ALA A 182 -9.60 -12.88 1.05
CA ALA A 182 -9.76 -13.09 -0.40
C ALA A 182 -11.11 -13.70 -0.84
N ARG A 183 -11.68 -14.62 -0.07
CA ARG A 183 -12.92 -15.33 -0.45
C ARG A 183 -14.17 -14.45 -0.23
N PRO A 184 -14.43 -13.88 0.97
CA PRO A 184 -15.46 -12.87 1.14
C PRO A 184 -15.29 -11.66 0.22
N ALA A 185 -14.06 -11.17 0.03
CA ALA A 185 -13.78 -10.05 -0.86
C ALA A 185 -14.14 -10.37 -2.32
N ALA A 186 -13.83 -11.58 -2.81
CA ALA A 186 -14.24 -12.02 -4.14
C ALA A 186 -15.77 -12.15 -4.27
N ALA A 187 -16.45 -12.68 -3.25
CA ALA A 187 -17.91 -12.79 -3.24
C ALA A 187 -18.59 -11.40 -3.26
N LEU A 188 -18.06 -10.45 -2.48
CA LEU A 188 -18.48 -9.06 -2.49
C LEU A 188 -18.27 -8.40 -3.85
N GLY A 189 -17.09 -8.56 -4.46
CA GLY A 189 -16.80 -8.05 -5.79
C GLY A 189 -17.70 -8.65 -6.87
N ALA A 190 -17.97 -9.96 -6.81
CA ALA A 190 -18.91 -10.61 -7.73
C ALA A 190 -20.34 -10.10 -7.55
N CYS A 191 -20.77 -9.84 -6.32
CA CYS A 191 -22.06 -9.22 -6.02
C CYS A 191 -22.13 -7.80 -6.59
N ALA A 192 -21.12 -6.97 -6.34
CA ALA A 192 -21.07 -5.58 -6.80
C ALA A 192 -21.10 -5.45 -8.33
N ARG A 193 -20.45 -6.36 -9.08
CA ARG A 193 -20.47 -6.37 -10.55
C ARG A 193 -21.84 -6.61 -11.18
N ARG A 194 -22.83 -7.07 -10.40
CA ARG A 194 -24.22 -7.22 -10.86
C ARG A 194 -24.97 -5.89 -10.96
N PHE A 195 -24.41 -4.84 -10.39
CA PHE A 195 -25.00 -3.51 -10.32
C PHE A 195 -24.20 -2.52 -11.15
N ALA A 196 -24.88 -1.51 -11.68
CA ALA A 196 -24.24 -0.39 -12.38
C ALA A 196 -23.63 0.62 -11.41
N ALA A 197 -24.09 0.63 -10.15
CA ALA A 197 -23.60 1.50 -9.10
C ALA A 197 -22.12 1.26 -8.78
N ASP A 198 -21.46 2.35 -8.38
CA ASP A 198 -20.14 2.33 -7.80
C ASP A 198 -20.29 2.11 -6.30
N ALA A 199 -19.78 0.97 -5.82
CA ALA A 199 -19.91 0.55 -4.43
C ALA A 199 -18.55 0.56 -3.74
N ALA A 200 -18.52 1.02 -2.49
CA ALA A 200 -17.33 1.06 -1.66
C ALA A 200 -17.62 0.56 -0.24
N ILE A 201 -16.64 -0.10 0.37
CA ILE A 201 -16.64 -0.42 1.80
C ILE A 201 -15.62 0.46 2.49
N SER A 202 -16.00 1.06 3.62
CA SER A 202 -15.11 1.82 4.48
C SER A 202 -15.00 1.17 5.86
N ALA A 203 -13.78 1.05 6.36
CA ALA A 203 -13.45 0.50 7.67
C ALA A 203 -12.07 0.99 8.10
N ASN A 204 -11.81 1.11 9.39
CA ASN A 204 -10.50 1.50 9.93
C ASN A 204 -9.94 2.80 9.31
N GLY A 205 -10.83 3.77 9.01
CA GLY A 205 -10.45 5.04 8.36
C GLY A 205 -10.09 4.94 6.88
N ARG A 206 -10.15 3.74 6.27
CA ARG A 206 -9.83 3.47 4.87
C ARG A 206 -11.10 3.18 4.08
N ARG A 207 -11.10 3.47 2.78
CA ARG A 207 -12.20 3.19 1.83
C ARG A 207 -11.65 2.38 0.67
N ALA A 208 -12.38 1.35 0.26
CA ALA A 208 -12.01 0.48 -0.85
C ALA A 208 -13.18 0.27 -1.81
N ASP A 209 -12.90 0.23 -3.11
CA ASP A 209 -13.84 -0.21 -4.14
C ASP A 209 -14.17 -1.70 -3.90
N VAL A 210 -15.46 -2.03 -3.82
CA VAL A 210 -15.93 -3.39 -3.60
C VAL A 210 -15.53 -4.33 -4.74
N LYS A 211 -15.30 -3.80 -5.95
CA LYS A 211 -14.86 -4.58 -7.12
C LYS A 211 -13.40 -5.00 -7.04
N SER A 212 -12.59 -4.40 -6.16
CA SER A 212 -11.19 -4.78 -5.91
C SER A 212 -11.07 -5.65 -4.68
N VAL A 213 -10.73 -6.92 -4.90
CA VAL A 213 -10.43 -7.89 -3.86
C VAL A 213 -9.23 -7.44 -3.03
N VAL A 214 -8.19 -6.92 -3.68
CA VAL A 214 -6.97 -6.46 -3.00
C VAL A 214 -7.25 -5.25 -2.13
N ALA A 215 -7.98 -4.25 -2.64
CA ALA A 215 -8.34 -3.07 -1.86
C ALA A 215 -9.21 -3.43 -0.64
N LEU A 216 -10.17 -4.35 -0.80
CA LEU A 216 -10.99 -4.83 0.31
C LEU A 216 -10.18 -5.55 1.38
N MET A 217 -9.22 -6.39 0.98
CA MET A 217 -8.33 -7.08 1.92
C MET A 217 -7.41 -6.09 2.67
N ALA A 218 -6.96 -5.03 1.98
CA ALA A 218 -6.12 -3.99 2.56
C ALA A 218 -6.82 -3.13 3.63
N LEU A 219 -8.16 -3.18 3.72
CA LEU A 219 -8.91 -2.56 4.81
C LEU A 219 -8.63 -3.21 6.18
N GLY A 220 -8.14 -4.46 6.19
CA GLY A 220 -7.79 -5.17 7.42
C GLY A 220 -8.97 -5.46 8.35
N VAL A 221 -10.19 -5.55 7.81
CA VAL A 221 -11.42 -5.76 8.59
C VAL A 221 -11.39 -7.10 9.30
N LYS A 222 -11.60 -7.09 10.62
CA LYS A 222 -11.73 -8.26 11.49
C LYS A 222 -13.18 -8.48 11.91
N ALA A 223 -13.45 -9.65 12.49
CA ALA A 223 -14.75 -9.94 13.10
C ALA A 223 -15.08 -8.90 14.18
N GLY A 224 -16.26 -8.30 14.11
CA GLY A 224 -16.74 -7.28 15.03
C GLY A 224 -16.40 -5.84 14.66
N ASP A 225 -15.50 -5.61 13.70
CA ASP A 225 -15.17 -4.24 13.24
C ASP A 225 -16.39 -3.56 12.62
N GLU A 226 -16.54 -2.26 12.86
CA GLU A 226 -17.55 -1.45 12.19
C GLU A 226 -17.18 -1.23 10.73
N ILE A 227 -18.10 -1.58 9.84
CA ILE A 227 -17.95 -1.40 8.40
C ILE A 227 -19.10 -0.57 7.85
N VAL A 228 -18.78 0.34 6.93
CA VAL A 228 -19.75 1.17 6.22
C VAL A 228 -19.78 0.73 4.76
N VAL A 229 -20.89 0.14 4.33
CA VAL A 229 -21.15 -0.19 2.92
C VAL A 229 -21.84 1.00 2.28
N SER A 230 -21.29 1.50 1.18
CA SER A 230 -21.82 2.65 0.45
C SER A 230 -21.92 2.35 -1.04
N ALA A 231 -22.90 2.93 -1.72
CA ALA A 231 -22.97 2.90 -3.18
C ALA A 231 -23.56 4.18 -3.75
N ARG A 232 -23.16 4.51 -4.98
CA ARG A 232 -23.65 5.65 -5.77
C ARG A 232 -24.05 5.18 -7.16
N GLY A 233 -25.15 5.73 -7.68
CA GLY A 233 -25.67 5.38 -9.02
C GLY A 233 -27.12 4.92 -9.02
N ARG A 234 -27.61 4.53 -10.20
CA ARG A 234 -29.04 4.26 -10.48
C ARG A 234 -29.64 3.16 -9.59
N ASP A 235 -28.84 2.18 -9.22
CA ASP A 235 -29.22 1.01 -8.42
C ASP A 235 -28.48 0.96 -7.06
N ALA A 236 -28.00 2.11 -6.56
CA ALA A 236 -27.26 2.21 -5.31
C ALA A 236 -27.95 1.56 -4.10
N GLY A 237 -29.26 1.79 -3.94
CA GLY A 237 -30.03 1.19 -2.83
C GLY A 237 -30.13 -0.34 -2.92
N ALA A 238 -30.26 -0.88 -4.13
CA ALA A 238 -30.29 -2.33 -4.36
C ALA A 238 -28.90 -2.94 -4.14
N ALA A 239 -27.84 -2.25 -4.58
CA ALA A 239 -26.45 -2.68 -4.40
C ALA A 239 -26.07 -2.74 -2.91
N VAL A 240 -26.36 -1.69 -2.13
CA VAL A 240 -26.08 -1.68 -0.68
C VAL A 240 -26.84 -2.78 0.03
N THR A 241 -28.15 -2.93 -0.25
CA THR A 241 -28.98 -3.99 0.35
C THR A 241 -28.37 -5.37 0.08
N ALA A 242 -28.05 -5.68 -1.18
CA ALA A 242 -27.50 -6.97 -1.56
C ALA A 242 -26.13 -7.25 -0.93
N LEU A 243 -25.26 -6.23 -0.84
CA LEU A 243 -23.94 -6.37 -0.21
C LEU A 243 -24.08 -6.59 1.31
N VAL A 244 -24.95 -5.84 1.98
CA VAL A 244 -25.18 -5.98 3.43
C VAL A 244 -25.80 -7.34 3.76
N GLU A 245 -26.78 -7.80 2.97
CA GLU A 245 -27.36 -9.14 3.12
C GLU A 245 -26.32 -10.24 2.93
N LEU A 246 -25.45 -10.10 1.91
CA LEU A 246 -24.36 -11.04 1.68
C LEU A 246 -23.40 -11.09 2.86
N ILE A 247 -23.01 -9.95 3.43
CA ILE A 247 -22.16 -9.90 4.62
C ILE A 247 -22.84 -10.57 5.81
N ARG A 248 -24.11 -10.25 6.06
CA ARG A 248 -24.89 -10.83 7.17
C ARG A 248 -25.11 -12.34 7.04
N SER A 249 -25.10 -12.87 5.82
CA SER A 249 -25.21 -14.32 5.57
C SER A 249 -24.01 -15.12 6.07
N GLY A 250 -22.90 -14.45 6.43
CA GLY A 250 -21.65 -15.11 6.83
C GLY A 250 -20.85 -15.67 5.65
N MET A 251 -21.35 -15.56 4.41
CA MET A 251 -20.70 -16.01 3.17
C MET A 251 -20.18 -17.45 3.20
N GLY A 252 -20.82 -18.32 3.99
CA GLY A 252 -20.42 -19.73 4.14
C GLY A 252 -19.14 -19.96 4.94
N GLU A 253 -18.60 -18.94 5.60
CA GLU A 253 -17.43 -19.06 6.49
C GLU A 253 -17.83 -19.77 7.79
N ALA A 254 -17.25 -20.95 8.02
CA ALA A 254 -17.31 -21.63 9.31
C ALA A 254 -16.08 -21.25 10.13
N ALA A 255 -16.27 -20.96 11.42
CA ALA A 255 -15.15 -20.70 12.33
C ALA A 255 -14.24 -21.94 12.40
N HIS A 256 -13.07 -21.89 11.75
CA HIS A 256 -12.00 -22.86 11.94
C HIS A 256 -10.83 -22.14 12.58
N ALA A 257 -10.80 -22.16 13.91
CA ALA A 257 -9.61 -21.81 14.67
C ALA A 257 -8.62 -22.96 14.55
N ALA A 258 -7.80 -22.96 13.50
CA ALA A 258 -6.59 -23.77 13.52
C ALA A 258 -5.61 -23.11 14.52
N PRO A 259 -5.19 -23.81 15.59
CA PRO A 259 -4.19 -23.27 16.49
C PRO A 259 -2.90 -23.02 15.71
N VAL A 260 -2.42 -21.77 15.74
CA VAL A 260 -1.13 -21.41 15.18
C VAL A 260 -0.07 -21.98 16.12
N ALA A 261 0.35 -23.21 15.87
CA ALA A 261 1.53 -23.76 16.50
C ALA A 261 2.76 -22.93 16.06
N PRO A 262 3.72 -22.67 16.96
CA PRO A 262 4.96 -22.00 16.57
C PRO A 262 5.63 -22.76 15.44
N ALA A 263 6.07 -22.04 14.41
CA ALA A 263 6.72 -22.64 13.26
C ALA A 263 7.97 -23.40 13.74
N PRO A 264 8.05 -24.73 13.52
CA PRO A 264 9.22 -25.51 13.91
C PRO A 264 10.47 -24.98 13.21
N THR A 265 11.55 -24.83 13.97
CA THR A 265 12.84 -24.34 13.46
C THR A 265 13.57 -25.46 12.73
N VAL A 266 13.87 -25.24 11.46
CA VAL A 266 14.61 -26.18 10.62
C VAL A 266 16.09 -25.81 10.68
N GLN A 267 16.93 -26.70 11.22
CA GLN A 267 18.38 -26.53 11.19
C GLN A 267 18.94 -26.88 9.79
N ASP A 268 19.82 -26.03 9.28
CA ASP A 268 20.52 -26.24 8.01
C ASP A 268 21.95 -26.74 8.28
N ASP A 269 22.25 -27.95 7.80
CA ASP A 269 23.59 -28.54 7.86
C ASP A 269 24.40 -28.33 6.57
N GLY A 270 23.81 -27.69 5.54
CA GLY A 270 24.43 -27.40 4.26
C GLY A 270 24.55 -28.60 3.30
N ASP A 271 23.98 -29.77 3.62
CA ASP A 271 24.09 -30.96 2.76
C ASP A 271 23.01 -30.98 1.65
N PRO A 272 23.40 -30.87 0.36
CA PRO A 272 22.45 -30.82 -0.75
C PRO A 272 21.70 -32.14 -0.98
N LYS A 273 22.11 -33.25 -0.36
CA LYS A 273 21.44 -34.56 -0.45
C LYS A 273 20.42 -34.82 0.66
N ARG A 274 20.33 -33.94 1.67
CA ARG A 274 19.35 -34.04 2.76
C ARG A 274 18.17 -33.11 2.50
N ALA A 275 16.95 -33.66 2.53
CA ALA A 275 15.74 -32.87 2.48
C ALA A 275 15.41 -32.34 3.87
N LYS A 276 15.27 -31.02 3.98
CA LYS A 276 14.81 -30.34 5.19
C LYS A 276 13.30 -30.53 5.33
N GLY A 277 12.81 -30.76 6.55
CA GLY A 277 11.39 -30.91 6.78
C GLY A 277 11.04 -30.94 8.26
N VAL A 278 9.78 -30.68 8.55
CA VAL A 278 9.20 -30.74 9.90
C VAL A 278 8.07 -31.76 9.85
N THR A 279 7.92 -32.55 10.91
CA THR A 279 6.86 -33.54 10.97
C THR A 279 5.51 -32.83 11.01
N GLY A 280 4.77 -32.86 9.90
CA GLY A 280 3.43 -32.27 9.82
C GLY A 280 2.39 -33.08 10.59
N VAL A 281 2.48 -34.41 10.52
CA VAL A 281 1.64 -35.37 11.26
C VAL A 281 2.50 -36.59 11.63
N PRO A 282 2.43 -37.12 12.86
CA PRO A 282 3.13 -38.34 13.23
C PRO A 282 2.57 -39.55 12.46
N GLY A 283 3.46 -40.32 11.82
CA GLY A 283 3.09 -41.50 11.05
C GLY A 283 4.21 -41.98 10.13
N LEU A 284 3.99 -43.09 9.41
CA LEU A 284 4.90 -43.62 8.40
C LEU A 284 4.35 -43.32 7.00
N ALA A 285 5.14 -42.64 6.16
CA ALA A 285 4.85 -42.45 4.75
C ALA A 285 5.94 -43.11 3.90
N VAL A 286 5.54 -43.91 2.90
CA VAL A 286 6.44 -44.57 1.95
C VAL A 286 6.06 -44.13 0.55
N GLY A 287 7.02 -43.53 -0.18
CA GLY A 287 6.77 -43.03 -1.52
C GLY A 287 8.02 -42.37 -2.12
N ARG A 288 7.90 -41.96 -3.39
CA ARG A 288 8.96 -41.21 -4.08
C ARG A 288 8.93 -39.76 -3.62
N ALA A 289 9.99 -39.31 -2.94
CA ALA A 289 10.20 -37.90 -2.66
C ALA A 289 10.65 -37.17 -3.93
N VAL A 290 10.06 -36.02 -4.23
CA VAL A 290 10.48 -35.12 -5.31
C VAL A 290 10.76 -33.74 -4.71
N ARG A 291 11.89 -33.14 -5.09
CA ARG A 291 12.20 -31.75 -4.73
C ARG A 291 11.65 -30.85 -5.83
N PHE A 292 10.63 -30.07 -5.50
CA PHE A 292 10.16 -29.02 -6.40
C PHE A 292 11.19 -27.88 -6.33
N VAL A 293 11.96 -27.72 -7.40
CA VAL A 293 12.78 -26.52 -7.59
C VAL A 293 11.88 -25.56 -8.34
N GLN A 294 11.48 -24.48 -7.69
CA GLN A 294 10.79 -23.41 -8.38
C GLN A 294 11.76 -22.86 -9.41
N ALA A 295 11.45 -23.04 -10.70
CA ALA A 295 12.24 -22.43 -11.74
C ALA A 295 12.17 -20.91 -11.54
N GLU A 296 13.32 -20.27 -11.44
CA GLU A 296 13.37 -18.82 -11.56
C GLU A 296 12.80 -18.46 -12.93
N ILE A 297 11.76 -17.63 -12.91
CA ILE A 297 11.20 -17.10 -14.14
C ILE A 297 12.24 -16.09 -14.63
N ALA A 298 12.87 -16.36 -15.76
CA ALA A 298 13.70 -15.37 -16.43
C ALA A 298 12.79 -14.21 -16.87
N VAL A 299 12.86 -13.09 -16.17
CA VAL A 299 12.14 -11.86 -16.51
C VAL A 299 13.08 -11.00 -17.33
N ALA A 300 12.65 -10.56 -18.51
CA ALA A 300 13.39 -9.57 -19.27
C ALA A 300 13.26 -8.22 -18.56
N GLU A 301 14.38 -7.63 -18.16
CA GLU A 301 14.42 -6.35 -17.45
C GLU A 301 14.13 -5.14 -18.35
N THR A 302 14.12 -5.35 -19.67
CA THR A 302 13.82 -4.31 -20.66
C THR A 302 12.53 -4.64 -21.42
N GLY A 303 11.55 -3.73 -21.36
CA GLY A 303 10.33 -3.83 -22.16
C GLY A 303 10.56 -3.57 -23.65
N ARG A 304 9.63 -4.02 -24.49
CA ARG A 304 9.62 -3.79 -25.95
C ARG A 304 8.60 -2.72 -26.38
N GLY A 305 8.32 -1.79 -25.46
CA GLY A 305 7.36 -0.69 -25.63
C GLY A 305 5.96 -1.04 -25.14
N ALA A 306 5.23 -0.02 -24.68
CA ALA A 306 3.96 -0.16 -23.97
C ALA A 306 2.91 -1.01 -24.72
N SER A 307 2.77 -0.83 -26.03
CA SER A 307 1.81 -1.62 -26.84
C SER A 307 2.13 -3.12 -26.84
N HIS A 308 3.41 -3.49 -26.87
CA HIS A 308 3.82 -4.89 -26.81
C HIS A 308 3.56 -5.46 -25.41
N GLU A 309 3.98 -4.75 -24.37
CA GLU A 309 3.82 -5.21 -22.99
C GLU A 309 2.35 -5.32 -22.58
N HIS A 310 1.48 -4.42 -23.01
CA HIS A 310 0.03 -4.54 -22.80
C HIS A 310 -0.56 -5.79 -23.49
N ALA A 311 -0.12 -6.09 -24.71
CA ALA A 311 -0.55 -7.28 -25.43
C ALA A 311 -0.07 -8.57 -24.72
N GLU A 312 1.17 -8.58 -24.24
CA GLU A 312 1.75 -9.69 -23.50
C GLU A 312 1.08 -9.90 -22.13
N LEU A 313 0.81 -8.83 -21.38
CA LEU A 313 0.03 -8.88 -20.14
C LEU A 313 -1.37 -9.48 -20.38
N THR A 314 -2.04 -9.02 -21.44
CA THR A 314 -3.37 -9.52 -21.82
C THR A 314 -3.31 -11.01 -22.18
N ARG A 315 -2.31 -11.43 -22.96
CA ARG A 315 -2.06 -12.82 -23.34
C ARG A 315 -1.80 -13.70 -22.11
N ALA A 316 -0.91 -13.27 -21.21
CA ALA A 316 -0.54 -13.98 -20.00
C ALA A 316 -1.74 -14.17 -19.07
N ARG A 317 -2.52 -13.11 -18.82
CA ARG A 317 -3.76 -13.18 -18.04
C ARG A 317 -4.76 -14.16 -18.68
N GLY A 318 -4.91 -14.14 -20.00
CA GLY A 318 -5.76 -15.10 -20.72
C GLY A 318 -5.33 -16.56 -20.52
N VAL A 319 -4.01 -16.84 -20.49
CA VAL A 319 -3.48 -18.18 -20.21
C VAL A 319 -3.80 -18.62 -18.78
N VAL A 320 -3.56 -17.76 -17.79
CA VAL A 320 -3.84 -18.07 -16.39
C VAL A 320 -5.33 -18.29 -16.15
N ARG A 321 -6.18 -17.43 -16.72
CA ARG A 321 -7.65 -17.58 -16.64
C ARG A 321 -8.11 -18.96 -17.10
N ARG A 322 -7.73 -19.37 -18.32
CA ARG A 322 -8.14 -20.67 -18.87
C ARG A 322 -7.70 -21.84 -17.98
N ARG A 323 -6.51 -21.75 -17.38
CA ARG A 323 -6.02 -22.77 -16.44
C ARG A 323 -6.87 -22.82 -15.16
N LEU A 324 -7.19 -21.66 -14.59
CA LEU A 324 -8.02 -21.57 -13.39
C LEU A 324 -9.45 -22.06 -13.65
N GLU A 325 -10.06 -21.67 -14.78
CA GLU A 325 -11.39 -22.10 -15.18
C GLU A 325 -11.46 -23.61 -15.42
N ALA A 326 -10.48 -24.19 -16.12
CA ALA A 326 -10.39 -25.63 -16.31
C ALA A 326 -10.25 -26.37 -14.97
N ALA A 327 -9.38 -25.88 -14.09
CA ALA A 327 -9.19 -26.46 -12.76
C ALA A 327 -10.43 -26.33 -11.85
N ALA A 328 -11.26 -25.30 -12.05
CA ALA A 328 -12.50 -25.09 -11.32
C ALA A 328 -13.60 -26.06 -11.78
N ALA A 329 -13.63 -26.40 -13.07
CA ALA A 329 -14.60 -27.34 -13.64
C ALA A 329 -14.39 -28.79 -13.16
N GLU A 330 -13.16 -29.17 -12.79
CA GLU A 330 -12.79 -30.52 -12.37
C GLU A 330 -12.89 -30.74 -10.84
N GLY A 331 -13.44 -29.79 -10.07
CA GLY A 331 -13.44 -29.78 -8.61
C GLY A 331 -14.80 -29.79 -7.92
N GLY A 332 -14.82 -30.08 -6.61
CA GLY A 332 -15.98 -29.87 -5.74
C GLY A 332 -16.24 -28.39 -5.43
N ARG A 333 -17.39 -28.07 -4.82
CA ARG A 333 -17.86 -26.70 -4.56
C ARG A 333 -16.82 -25.82 -3.84
N GLU A 334 -16.21 -26.33 -2.78
CA GLU A 334 -15.19 -25.59 -2.01
C GLU A 334 -13.95 -25.24 -2.85
N ARG A 335 -13.53 -26.14 -3.73
CA ARG A 335 -12.41 -25.90 -4.65
C ARG A 335 -12.79 -24.86 -5.72
N ALA A 336 -14.02 -24.89 -6.21
CA ALA A 336 -14.53 -23.89 -7.13
C ALA A 336 -14.55 -22.49 -6.48
N ASP A 337 -14.97 -22.38 -5.20
CA ASP A 337 -14.98 -21.11 -4.47
C ASP A 337 -13.57 -20.55 -4.27
N ILE A 338 -12.58 -21.40 -3.98
CA ILE A 338 -11.16 -20.99 -3.90
C ILE A 338 -10.69 -20.46 -5.26
N LEU A 339 -10.95 -21.17 -6.35
CA LEU A 339 -10.50 -20.77 -7.67
C LEU A 339 -11.24 -19.54 -8.21
N ALA A 340 -12.48 -19.32 -7.80
CA ALA A 340 -13.22 -18.08 -8.06
C ALA A 340 -12.52 -16.86 -7.43
N ALA A 341 -11.99 -17.00 -6.21
CA ALA A 341 -11.20 -15.92 -5.59
C ALA A 341 -9.90 -15.64 -6.36
N HIS A 342 -9.22 -16.67 -6.87
CA HIS A 342 -8.02 -16.49 -7.71
C HIS A 342 -8.34 -15.82 -9.05
N LEU A 343 -9.48 -16.17 -9.67
CA LEU A 343 -9.97 -15.50 -10.87
C LEU A 343 -10.30 -14.03 -10.60
N ALA A 344 -10.91 -13.72 -9.46
CA ALA A 344 -11.20 -12.34 -9.07
C ALA A 344 -9.92 -11.51 -8.86
N LEU A 345 -8.86 -12.10 -8.31
CA LEU A 345 -7.55 -11.46 -8.19
C LEU A 345 -6.89 -11.19 -9.55
N LEU A 346 -7.02 -12.13 -10.50
CA LEU A 346 -6.50 -11.96 -11.86
C LEU A 346 -7.13 -10.77 -12.61
N ASP A 347 -8.33 -10.38 -12.20
CA ASP A 347 -9.14 -9.30 -12.76
C ASP A 347 -9.32 -8.12 -11.82
N ASP A 348 -8.51 -8.07 -10.77
CA ASP A 348 -8.59 -7.00 -9.80
C ASP A 348 -8.25 -5.66 -10.49
N PRO A 349 -9.16 -4.67 -10.47
CA PRO A 349 -8.96 -3.43 -11.20
C PRO A 349 -7.78 -2.62 -10.64
N ALA A 350 -7.46 -2.72 -9.35
CA ALA A 350 -6.31 -2.04 -8.77
C ALA A 350 -5.00 -2.68 -9.25
N LEU A 351 -4.90 -4.02 -9.22
CA LEU A 351 -3.71 -4.72 -9.73
C LEU A 351 -3.50 -4.49 -11.22
N VAL A 352 -4.57 -4.62 -12.01
CA VAL A 352 -4.49 -4.46 -13.48
C VAL A 352 -4.18 -3.01 -13.83
N GLY A 353 -4.82 -2.05 -13.18
CA GLY A 353 -4.57 -0.62 -13.40
C GLY A 353 -3.13 -0.23 -13.06
N GLU A 354 -2.61 -0.69 -11.92
CA GLU A 354 -1.22 -0.43 -11.53
C GLU A 354 -0.22 -1.06 -12.52
N ALA A 355 -0.46 -2.30 -12.95
CA ALA A 355 0.38 -2.95 -13.96
C ALA A 355 0.36 -2.20 -15.30
N GLN A 356 -0.80 -1.71 -15.72
CA GLN A 356 -0.94 -0.90 -16.93
C GLN A 356 -0.20 0.44 -16.79
N ALA A 357 -0.37 1.13 -15.67
CA ALA A 357 0.31 2.41 -15.42
C ALA A 357 1.83 2.24 -15.42
N ARG A 358 2.37 1.14 -14.87
CA ARG A 358 3.81 0.84 -14.94
C ARG A 358 4.27 0.61 -16.37
N ILE A 359 3.54 -0.17 -17.16
CA ILE A 359 3.86 -0.39 -18.59
C ILE A 359 3.92 0.92 -19.37
N GLU A 360 3.04 1.88 -19.06
CA GLU A 360 3.03 3.20 -19.70
C GLU A 360 4.24 4.06 -19.29
N ARG A 361 4.73 3.91 -18.06
CA ARG A 361 5.91 4.61 -17.54
C ARG A 361 7.24 4.02 -18.03
N GLY A 362 7.25 2.75 -18.45
CA GLY A 362 8.43 2.02 -18.94
C GLY A 362 9.13 1.25 -17.83
#